data_AF-A0A6I5EHY3-F1
#
_entry.id   AF-A0A6I5EHY3-F1
#
_cell.length_a   1.000
_cell.length_b   1.000
_cell.length_c   1.000
_cell.angle_alpha   90.00
_cell.angle_beta   90.00
_cell.angle_gamma   90.00
#
_symmetry.space_group_name_H-M   'P 1'
#
loop_
_entity.id
_entity.type
_entity.pdbx_description
1 polymer ?
#
loop_
_entity_poly.entity_id
_entity_poly.type
_entity_poly.pdbx_seq_one_letter_code
_entity_poly.pdbx_strand_id
1 'polypeptide(L)'
;MTSSGADHEALALALDHAWRWYENRIGRGYQVVNAMLIWTAILATAYAAALNADMHGVAGLISLICGASLGGAYREGKRLRASAALAEDVIMKIQERLATTLTIDSLRLVERERAASSSSRMFWHRPVTTQTVFIGVVVSLSGAVYTWVATP
;
A
#
# COMPACT_ATOMS: atom_id res chain seq x y z
N MET A 1 -10.42 4.81 43.92
CA MET A 1 -10.15 5.15 42.51
C MET A 1 -11.41 5.81 41.97
N THR A 2 -11.35 7.08 41.61
CA THR A 2 -12.50 7.84 41.08
C THR A 2 -12.86 7.29 39.70
N SER A 3 -14.15 7.23 39.35
CA SER A 3 -14.62 6.71 38.04
C SER A 3 -13.89 7.38 36.86
N SER A 4 -13.56 8.67 37.02
CA SER A 4 -12.74 9.43 36.07
C SER A 4 -11.40 8.75 35.75
N GLY A 5 -10.68 8.17 36.71
CA GLY A 5 -9.38 7.55 36.43
C GLY A 5 -9.49 6.31 35.55
N ALA A 6 -10.50 5.47 35.79
CA ALA A 6 -10.75 4.26 35.03
C ALA A 6 -11.16 4.57 33.56
N ASP A 7 -11.91 5.65 33.35
CA ASP A 7 -12.32 6.09 32.00
C ASP A 7 -11.12 6.54 31.16
N HIS A 8 -10.13 7.19 31.78
CA HIS A 8 -8.91 7.62 31.09
C HIS A 8 -8.01 6.44 30.72
N GLU A 9 -7.86 5.47 31.63
CA GLU A 9 -7.12 4.24 31.37
C GLU A 9 -7.76 3.42 30.22
N ALA A 10 -9.08 3.30 30.21
CA ALA A 10 -9.81 2.62 29.13
C ALA A 10 -9.64 3.33 27.78
N LEU A 11 -9.66 4.67 27.75
CA LEU A 11 -9.42 5.45 26.53
C LEU A 11 -7.98 5.29 26.02
N ALA A 12 -7.00 5.32 26.92
CA ALA A 12 -5.59 5.11 26.57
C ALA A 12 -5.35 3.70 26.01
N LEU A 13 -5.97 2.67 26.61
CA LEU A 13 -5.91 1.29 26.13
C LEU A 13 -6.56 1.13 24.75
N ALA A 14 -7.72 1.76 24.53
CA ALA A 14 -8.40 1.75 23.24
C ALA A 14 -7.56 2.43 22.15
N LEU A 15 -6.88 3.55 22.49
CA LEU A 15 -5.98 4.24 21.59
C LEU A 15 -4.76 3.36 21.22
N ASP A 16 -4.09 2.77 22.21
CA ASP A 16 -2.93 1.88 21.97
C ASP A 16 -3.32 0.68 21.11
N HIS A 17 -4.49 0.08 21.36
CA HIS A 17 -4.99 -1.02 20.54
C HIS A 17 -5.25 -0.59 19.08
N ALA A 18 -5.94 0.53 18.87
CA ALA A 18 -6.22 1.05 17.54
C ALA A 18 -4.93 1.45 16.80
N TRP A 19 -3.97 2.03 17.51
CA TRP A 19 -2.66 2.41 16.98
C TRP A 19 -1.85 1.18 16.54
N ARG A 20 -1.71 0.17 17.40
CA ARG A 20 -1.01 -1.09 17.04
C ARG A 20 -1.66 -1.79 15.85
N TRP A 21 -2.99 -1.74 15.75
CA TRP A 21 -3.74 -2.32 14.63
C TRP A 21 -3.46 -1.60 13.30
N TYR A 22 -3.29 -0.27 13.36
CA TYR A 22 -2.89 0.57 12.23
C TYR A 22 -1.42 0.33 11.83
N GLU A 23 -0.51 0.39 12.80
CA GLU A 23 0.93 0.20 12.60
C GLU A 23 1.24 -1.17 11.97
N ASN A 24 0.61 -2.23 12.46
CA ASN A 24 0.77 -3.58 11.91
C ASN A 24 0.34 -3.64 10.42
N ARG A 25 -0.71 -2.91 10.02
CA ARG A 25 -1.16 -2.87 8.62
C ARG A 25 -0.21 -2.09 7.72
N ILE A 26 0.31 -0.97 8.21
CA ILE A 26 1.31 -0.18 7.48
C ILE A 26 2.60 -0.98 7.33
N GLY A 27 3.06 -1.60 8.41
CA GLY A 27 4.25 -2.47 8.41
C GLY A 27 4.12 -3.61 7.39
N ARG A 28 2.96 -4.29 7.36
CA ARG A 28 2.66 -5.30 6.33
C ARG A 28 2.66 -4.72 4.91
N GLY A 29 2.21 -3.48 4.74
CA GLY A 29 2.29 -2.77 3.46
C GLY A 29 3.73 -2.64 2.95
N TYR A 30 4.66 -2.22 3.80
CA TYR A 30 6.09 -2.14 3.44
C TYR A 30 6.70 -3.50 3.11
N GLN A 31 6.35 -4.54 3.86
CA GLN A 31 6.80 -5.91 3.56
C GLN A 31 6.32 -6.38 2.19
N VAL A 32 5.06 -6.11 1.83
CA VAL A 32 4.51 -6.45 0.50
C VAL A 32 5.24 -5.70 -0.60
N VAL A 33 5.50 -4.40 -0.42
CA VAL A 33 6.27 -3.60 -1.40
C VAL A 33 7.68 -4.14 -1.56
N ASN A 34 8.37 -4.45 -0.46
CA ASN A 34 9.73 -4.99 -0.50
C ASN A 34 9.78 -6.37 -1.19
N ALA A 35 8.87 -7.27 -0.84
CA ALA A 35 8.75 -8.57 -1.50
C ALA A 35 8.47 -8.42 -3.00
N MET A 36 7.64 -7.44 -3.38
CA MET A 36 7.34 -7.17 -4.79
C MET A 36 8.57 -6.67 -5.56
N LEU A 37 9.38 -5.79 -4.97
CA LEU A 37 10.63 -5.33 -5.60
C LEU A 37 11.57 -6.49 -5.90
N ILE A 38 11.80 -7.36 -4.90
CA ILE A 38 12.63 -8.55 -5.06
C ILE A 38 12.05 -9.46 -6.15
N TRP A 39 10.74 -9.72 -6.11
CA TRP A 39 10.05 -10.55 -7.10
C TRP A 39 10.19 -10.00 -8.52
N THR A 40 10.03 -8.68 -8.71
CA THR A 40 10.20 -8.05 -10.01
C THR A 40 11.64 -8.13 -10.52
N ALA A 41 12.63 -8.02 -9.65
CA ALA A 41 14.04 -8.18 -10.04
C ALA A 41 14.34 -9.61 -10.50
N ILE A 42 13.80 -10.62 -9.82
CA ILE A 42 13.91 -12.03 -10.20
C ILE A 42 13.28 -12.24 -11.58
N LEU A 43 12.05 -11.77 -11.79
CA LEU A 43 11.35 -11.93 -13.08
C LEU A 43 12.07 -11.18 -14.21
N ALA A 44 12.60 -9.99 -13.96
CA ALA A 44 13.38 -9.25 -14.96
C ALA A 44 14.64 -10.02 -15.37
N THR A 45 15.34 -10.62 -14.40
CA THR A 45 16.53 -11.45 -14.66
C THR A 45 16.16 -12.72 -15.44
N ALA A 46 15.08 -13.40 -15.04
CA ALA A 46 14.59 -14.58 -15.74
C ALA A 46 14.15 -14.27 -17.18
N TYR A 47 13.50 -13.13 -17.40
CA TYR A 47 13.10 -12.65 -18.72
C TYR A 47 14.32 -12.40 -19.61
N ALA A 48 15.35 -11.72 -19.10
CA ALA A 48 16.59 -11.48 -19.82
C ALA A 48 17.31 -12.80 -20.16
N ALA A 49 17.35 -13.75 -19.22
CA ALA A 49 17.93 -15.07 -19.46
C ALA A 49 17.17 -15.85 -20.55
N ALA A 50 15.84 -15.84 -20.53
CA ALA A 50 15.01 -16.51 -21.52
C ALA A 50 15.19 -15.90 -22.93
N LEU A 51 15.31 -14.57 -23.02
CA LEU A 51 15.61 -13.89 -24.27
C LEU A 51 17.00 -14.26 -24.82
N ASN A 52 18.03 -14.31 -23.97
CA ASN A 52 19.38 -14.69 -24.40
C ASN A 52 19.50 -16.15 -24.84
N ALA A 53 18.54 -17.00 -24.47
CA ALA A 53 18.48 -18.41 -24.86
C ALA A 53 17.54 -18.65 -26.06
N ASP A 54 17.06 -17.59 -26.73
CA ASP A 54 16.06 -17.62 -27.81
C ASP A 54 14.75 -18.35 -27.42
N MET A 55 14.48 -18.46 -26.11
CA MET A 55 13.28 -19.08 -25.57
C MET A 55 12.13 -18.07 -25.44
N HIS A 56 11.73 -17.50 -26.57
CA HIS A 56 10.77 -16.39 -26.61
C HIS A 56 9.39 -16.74 -26.00
N GLY A 57 8.93 -17.99 -26.14
CA GLY A 57 7.70 -18.46 -25.48
C GLY A 57 7.76 -18.41 -23.96
N VAL A 58 8.93 -18.72 -23.38
CA VAL A 58 9.16 -18.65 -21.93
C VAL A 58 9.25 -17.19 -21.48
N ALA A 59 9.91 -16.33 -22.26
CA ALA A 59 9.96 -14.90 -21.99
C ALA A 59 8.56 -14.26 -21.95
N GLY A 60 7.68 -14.63 -22.89
CA GLY A 60 6.27 -14.20 -22.89
C GLY A 60 5.52 -14.65 -21.64
N LEU A 61 5.70 -15.90 -21.20
CA LEU A 61 5.07 -16.42 -19.98
C LEU A 61 5.56 -15.72 -18.72
N ILE A 62 6.87 -15.43 -18.61
CA ILE A 62 7.45 -14.64 -17.51
C ILE A 62 6.81 -13.25 -17.46
N SER A 63 6.60 -12.62 -18.61
CA SER A 63 5.98 -11.30 -18.71
C SER A 63 4.51 -11.28 -18.25
N LEU A 64 3.75 -12.34 -18.55
CA LEU A 64 2.38 -12.51 -18.06
C LEU A 64 2.34 -12.71 -16.53
N ILE A 65 3.25 -13.52 -15.99
CA ILE A 65 3.37 -13.72 -14.54
C ILE A 65 3.71 -12.40 -13.83
N CYS A 66 4.59 -11.59 -14.43
CA CYS A 66 4.91 -10.25 -13.93
C CYS A 66 3.65 -9.36 -13.86
N GLY A 67 2.86 -9.30 -14.93
CA GLY A 67 1.61 -8.54 -14.96
C GLY A 67 0.59 -9.01 -13.93
N ALA A 68 0.40 -10.33 -13.80
CA ALA A 68 -0.53 -10.91 -12.83
C ALA A 68 -0.11 -10.63 -11.38
N SER A 69 1.18 -10.76 -11.07
CA SER A 69 1.72 -10.48 -9.73
C SER A 69 1.59 -9.00 -9.35
N LEU A 70 1.85 -8.07 -10.28
CA LEU A 70 1.61 -6.63 -10.08
C LEU A 70 0.14 -6.31 -9.79
N GLY A 71 -0.77 -6.93 -10.54
CA GLY A 71 -2.22 -6.80 -10.31
C GLY A 71 -2.64 -7.33 -8.93
N GLY A 72 -2.11 -8.48 -8.52
CA GLY A 72 -2.34 -9.07 -7.19
C GLY A 72 -1.85 -8.18 -6.06
N ALA A 73 -0.60 -7.72 -6.13
CA ALA A 73 -0.01 -6.83 -5.14
C ALA A 73 -0.77 -5.50 -5.01
N TYR A 74 -1.26 -4.96 -6.13
CA TYR A 74 -2.09 -3.75 -6.12
C TYR A 74 -3.42 -3.95 -5.38
N ARG A 75 -4.09 -5.09 -5.59
CA ARG A 75 -5.36 -5.41 -4.89
C ARG A 75 -5.12 -5.55 -3.39
N GLU A 76 -4.06 -6.25 -2.98
CA GLU A 76 -3.72 -6.42 -1.57
C GLU A 76 -3.32 -5.08 -0.93
N GLY A 77 -2.56 -4.24 -1.63
CA GLY A 77 -2.23 -2.89 -1.18
C GLY A 77 -3.47 -2.00 -1.01
N LYS A 78 -4.45 -2.09 -1.91
CA LYS A 78 -5.74 -1.41 -1.77
C LYS A 78 -6.52 -1.91 -0.56
N ARG A 79 -6.56 -3.23 -0.34
CA ARG A 79 -7.24 -3.84 0.80
C ARG A 79 -6.61 -3.43 2.13
N LEU A 80 -5.29 -3.42 2.22
CA LEU A 80 -4.55 -2.96 3.39
C LEU A 80 -4.83 -1.48 3.69
N ARG A 81 -4.80 -0.61 2.67
CA ARG A 81 -5.14 0.81 2.83
C ARG A 81 -6.59 1.03 3.25
N ALA A 82 -7.53 0.33 2.64
CA ALA A 82 -8.94 0.41 3.02
C ALA A 82 -9.16 -0.02 4.48
N SER A 83 -8.47 -1.07 4.92
CA SER A 83 -8.55 -1.52 6.30
C SER A 83 -7.84 -0.59 7.29
N ALA A 84 -6.74 0.06 6.89
CA ALA A 84 -6.07 1.08 7.71
C ALA A 84 -6.95 2.33 7.88
N ALA A 85 -7.69 2.72 6.83
CA ALA A 85 -8.62 3.86 6.89
C ALA A 85 -9.76 3.65 7.92
N LEU A 86 -10.17 2.41 8.18
CA LEU A 86 -11.14 2.11 9.23
C LEU A 86 -10.58 2.37 10.63
N ALA A 87 -9.29 2.09 10.85
CA ALA A 87 -8.62 2.37 12.11
C ALA A 87 -8.40 3.88 12.31
N GLU A 88 -8.12 4.60 11.22
CA GLU A 88 -7.94 6.06 11.24
C GLU A 88 -9.16 6.80 11.79
N ASP A 89 -10.39 6.40 11.42
CA ASP A 89 -11.62 7.02 11.92
C ASP A 89 -11.80 6.82 13.44
N VAL A 90 -11.47 5.62 13.94
CA VAL A 90 -11.53 5.32 15.38
C VAL A 90 -10.48 6.12 16.15
N ILE A 91 -9.25 6.17 15.65
CA ILE A 91 -8.16 6.95 16.26
C ILE A 91 -8.53 8.42 16.32
N MET A 92 -9.11 8.98 15.25
CA MET A 92 -9.55 10.37 15.18
C MET A 92 -10.59 10.68 16.26
N LYS A 93 -11.61 9.82 16.44
CA LYS A 93 -12.64 9.99 17.48
C LYS A 93 -12.07 9.91 18.90
N ILE A 94 -11.08 9.05 19.14
CA ILE A 94 -10.44 8.93 20.46
C ILE A 94 -9.53 10.14 20.72
N GLN A 95 -8.75 10.57 19.73
CA GLN A 95 -7.92 11.79 19.82
C GLN A 95 -8.76 13.03 20.08
N GLU A 96 -9.91 13.16 19.43
CA GLU A 96 -10.85 14.26 19.63
C GLU A 96 -11.35 14.34 21.09
N ARG A 97 -11.74 13.19 21.64
CA ARG A 97 -12.18 13.10 23.04
C ARG A 97 -11.04 13.41 24.00
N LEU A 98 -9.83 12.87 23.76
CA LEU A 98 -8.67 13.16 24.60
C LEU A 98 -8.26 14.64 24.53
N ALA A 99 -8.26 15.25 23.34
CA ALA A 99 -7.94 16.66 23.16
C ALA A 99 -8.95 17.55 23.89
N THR A 100 -10.24 17.21 23.83
CA THR A 100 -11.31 17.93 24.54
C THR A 100 -11.17 17.79 26.06
N THR A 101 -10.92 16.59 26.56
CA THR A 101 -10.80 16.34 28.01
C THR A 101 -9.53 16.92 28.61
N LEU A 102 -8.41 16.86 27.88
CA LEU A 102 -7.11 17.35 28.34
C LEU A 102 -6.84 18.80 27.96
N THR A 103 -7.66 19.42 27.10
CA THR A 103 -7.44 20.75 26.52
C THR A 103 -6.10 20.87 25.78
N ILE A 104 -5.67 19.78 25.12
CA ILE A 104 -4.42 19.72 24.36
C ILE A 104 -4.73 19.47 22.89
N ASP A 105 -4.82 20.55 22.10
CA ASP A 105 -5.09 20.49 20.65
C ASP A 105 -3.96 19.82 19.85
N SER A 106 -2.74 19.72 20.40
CA SER A 106 -1.62 19.05 19.72
C SER A 106 -1.82 17.53 19.58
N LEU A 107 -2.78 16.94 20.31
CA LEU A 107 -3.14 15.52 20.22
C LEU A 107 -3.93 15.16 18.96
N ARG A 108 -4.45 16.15 18.22
CA ARG A 108 -5.17 15.97 16.94
C ARG A 108 -4.22 15.73 15.76
N LEU A 109 -3.37 14.71 15.90
CA LEU A 109 -2.34 14.38 14.92
C LEU A 109 -2.93 13.96 13.56
N VAL A 110 -4.02 13.17 13.56
CA VAL A 110 -4.67 12.70 12.32
C VAL A 110 -5.26 13.86 11.53
N GLU A 111 -5.88 14.82 12.22
CA GLU A 111 -6.47 16.00 11.58
C GLU A 111 -5.41 16.94 11.01
N ARG A 112 -4.30 17.14 11.75
CA ARG A 112 -3.13 17.88 11.25
C ARG A 112 -2.51 17.20 10.03
N GLU A 113 -2.36 15.88 10.05
CA GLU A 113 -1.86 15.14 8.90
C GLU A 113 -2.81 15.27 7.70
N ARG A 114 -4.14 15.16 7.91
CA ARG A 114 -5.13 15.42 6.86
C ARG A 114 -5.08 16.84 6.33
N ALA A 115 -4.93 17.85 7.17
CA ALA A 115 -4.81 19.25 6.74
C ALA A 115 -3.53 19.48 5.91
N ALA A 116 -2.39 18.97 6.40
CA ALA A 116 -1.11 19.04 5.69
C ALA A 116 -1.16 18.30 4.35
N SER A 117 -1.84 17.16 4.32
CA SER A 117 -1.89 16.30 3.14
C SER A 117 -3.06 16.62 2.19
N SER A 118 -4.12 17.28 2.64
CA SER A 118 -5.19 17.84 1.80
C SER A 118 -4.62 18.86 0.79
N SER A 119 -3.66 19.68 1.23
CA SER A 119 -2.97 20.65 0.39
C SER A 119 -2.11 20.00 -0.72
N SER A 120 -1.60 18.78 -0.50
CA SER A 120 -0.72 18.10 -1.47
C SER A 120 -1.38 16.94 -2.25
N ARG A 121 -2.48 16.35 -1.75
CA ARG A 121 -3.07 15.11 -2.30
C ARG A 121 -4.09 15.30 -3.43
N MET A 122 -4.61 16.49 -3.68
CA MET A 122 -5.73 16.63 -4.64
C MET A 122 -5.30 16.41 -6.10
N PHE A 123 -4.01 16.54 -6.45
CA PHE A 123 -3.57 16.44 -7.85
C PHE A 123 -2.79 15.17 -8.23
N TRP A 124 -2.11 14.49 -7.30
CA TRP A 124 -1.08 13.49 -7.68
C TRP A 124 -1.36 12.02 -7.35
N HIS A 125 -2.17 11.68 -6.34
CA HIS A 125 -2.13 10.31 -5.81
C HIS A 125 -3.14 9.29 -6.38
N ARG A 126 -4.16 9.70 -7.15
CA ARG A 126 -5.14 8.76 -7.71
C ARG A 126 -4.82 8.21 -9.12
N PRO A 127 -4.23 8.95 -10.07
CA PRO A 127 -3.85 8.35 -11.34
C PRO A 127 -2.49 7.65 -11.25
N VAL A 128 -1.49 8.17 -10.52
CA VAL A 128 -0.10 7.71 -10.66
C VAL A 128 0.08 6.23 -10.34
N THR A 129 -0.33 5.73 -9.18
CA THR A 129 -0.15 4.30 -8.85
C THR A 129 -0.92 3.36 -9.76
N THR A 130 -2.13 3.78 -10.18
CA THR A 130 -2.94 3.02 -11.13
C THR A 130 -2.30 3.05 -12.52
N GLN A 131 -1.74 4.18 -12.94
CA GLN A 131 -1.02 4.37 -14.19
C GLN A 131 0.30 3.61 -14.19
N THR A 132 1.07 3.57 -13.10
CA THR A 132 2.32 2.80 -13.04
C THR A 132 2.05 1.30 -13.18
N VAL A 133 1.01 0.78 -12.51
CA VAL A 133 0.59 -0.62 -12.67
C VAL A 133 0.07 -0.87 -14.09
N PHE A 134 -0.73 0.04 -14.64
CA PHE A 134 -1.26 -0.07 -15.99
C PHE A 134 -0.14 -0.04 -17.03
N ILE A 135 0.83 0.88 -16.91
CA ILE A 135 2.02 0.97 -17.75
C ILE A 135 2.84 -0.31 -17.60
N GLY A 136 3.05 -0.81 -16.37
CA GLY A 136 3.76 -2.07 -16.15
C GLY A 136 3.08 -3.25 -16.85
N VAL A 137 1.75 -3.35 -16.77
CA VAL A 137 0.95 -4.38 -17.45
C VAL A 137 1.01 -4.20 -18.97
N VAL A 138 0.91 -2.97 -19.47
CA VAL A 138 1.00 -2.68 -20.91
C VAL A 138 2.39 -2.97 -21.46
N VAL A 139 3.45 -2.62 -20.73
CA VAL A 139 4.84 -2.95 -21.08
C VAL A 139 5.03 -4.46 -21.07
N SER A 140 4.45 -5.18 -20.11
CA SER A 140 4.55 -6.64 -20.05
C SER A 140 3.79 -7.30 -21.22
N LEU A 141 2.57 -6.84 -21.52
CA LEU A 141 1.80 -7.28 -22.69
C LEU A 141 2.51 -6.95 -24.00
N SER A 142 3.09 -5.76 -24.12
CA SER A 142 3.84 -5.35 -25.31
C SER A 142 5.09 -6.18 -25.49
N GLY A 143 5.79 -6.50 -24.39
CA GLY A 143 6.93 -7.42 -24.39
C GLY A 143 6.54 -8.83 -24.83
N ALA A 144 5.42 -9.35 -24.32
CA ALA A 144 4.90 -10.68 -24.71
C ALA A 144 4.50 -10.72 -26.19
N VAL A 145 3.77 -9.71 -26.68
CA VAL A 145 3.38 -9.58 -28.08
C VAL A 145 4.61 -9.44 -28.97
N TYR A 146 5.58 -8.60 -28.58
CA TYR A 146 6.84 -8.46 -29.31
C TYR A 146 7.58 -9.78 -29.40
N THR A 147 7.70 -10.53 -28.30
CA THR A 147 8.37 -11.84 -28.31
C THR A 147 7.67 -12.88 -29.18
N TRP A 148 6.34 -12.83 -29.30
CA TRP A 148 5.57 -13.74 -30.17
C TRP A 148 5.58 -13.33 -31.64
N VAL A 149 5.66 -12.03 -31.94
CA VAL A 149 5.74 -11.53 -33.33
C VAL A 149 7.18 -11.63 -33.85
N ALA A 150 8.18 -11.54 -32.98
CA ALA A 150 9.60 -11.65 -33.34
C ALA A 150 10.08 -13.09 -33.51
N THR A 151 9.31 -14.10 -33.07
CA THR A 151 9.52 -15.51 -33.43
C THR A 151 8.93 -15.80 -34.81
N PRO A 152 9.74 -16.08 -35.86
CA PRO A 152 9.25 -16.72 -37.08
C PRO A 152 8.85 -18.18 -36.85
#